data_AF-A0A7V5YPH9-F1
#
_entry.id   AF-A0A7V5YPH9-F1
#
_cell.length_a   1.000
_cell.length_b   1.000
_cell.length_c   1.000
_cell.angle_alpha   90.00
_cell.angle_beta   90.00
_cell.angle_gamma   90.00
#
_symmetry.space_group_name_H-M   'P 1'
#
loop_
_entity.id
_entity.type
_entity.pdbx_description
1 polymer ?
#
loop_
_entity_poly.entity_id
_entity_poly.type
_entity_poly.pdbx_seq_one_letter_code
_entity_poly.pdbx_strand_id
1 'polypeptide(L)'
;MAGHPLQLRLRAWRAGRIRDPVARLRYLRIAGGLPLFFEDPPRAARHSARQIAAAMVLLLVFAGKIGDARWEAPAEPPRPTPPVAPVGGSGSRVWFVERRGNWETYSNGLYVDVSYQTAGEPRLYPIFDPESLEIKAWGHQPVGIVFHSTESQLAPFEPRHTRQLLRLGTNLLEYLRRNRVYHYLIDRFGRVYRVVQDEHVAHHAGYSVWKDQAALYINLNGSFIGIAFEARTGDE
;
A
#
# COMPACT_ATOMS: atom_id res chain seq x y z
N MET A 1 23.32 15.97 -10.31
CA MET A 1 24.51 15.74 -11.16
C MET A 1 24.06 15.09 -12.45
N ALA A 2 24.13 15.81 -13.58
CA ALA A 2 23.74 15.27 -14.89
C ALA A 2 24.80 14.28 -15.38
N GLY A 3 24.39 13.02 -15.61
CA GLY A 3 25.28 11.98 -16.15
C GLY A 3 25.71 12.30 -17.58
N HIS A 4 26.98 12.05 -17.89
CA HIS A 4 27.60 12.32 -19.19
C HIS A 4 26.77 11.67 -20.34
N PRO A 5 26.45 12.38 -21.45
CA PRO A 5 25.51 11.92 -22.48
C PRO A 5 25.89 10.58 -23.14
N LEU A 6 27.19 10.26 -23.17
CA LEU A 6 27.68 8.96 -23.63
C LEU A 6 27.28 7.79 -22.72
N GLN A 7 27.20 8.01 -21.40
CA GLN A 7 26.81 6.97 -20.44
C GLN A 7 25.32 6.63 -20.55
N LEU A 8 24.47 7.62 -20.84
CA LEU A 8 23.03 7.41 -21.07
C LEU A 8 22.78 6.62 -22.35
N ARG A 9 23.49 6.93 -23.44
CA ARG A 9 23.41 6.17 -24.69
C ARG A 9 23.87 4.72 -24.54
N LEU A 10 24.95 4.48 -23.78
CA LEU A 10 25.44 3.12 -23.53
C LEU A 10 24.47 2.30 -22.68
N ARG A 11 23.83 2.93 -21.68
CA ARG A 11 22.81 2.28 -20.82
C ARG A 11 21.55 1.91 -21.61
N ALA A 12 21.06 2.82 -22.47
CA ALA A 12 19.92 2.55 -23.34
C ALA A 12 20.20 1.41 -24.33
N TRP A 13 21.39 1.40 -24.93
CA TRP A 13 21.81 0.32 -25.83
C TRP A 13 21.90 -1.04 -25.15
N ARG A 14 22.42 -1.10 -23.91
CA ARG A 14 22.48 -2.36 -23.13
C ARG A 14 21.10 -2.84 -22.70
N ALA A 15 20.22 -1.93 -22.27
CA ALA A 15 18.84 -2.26 -21.90
C ALA A 15 18.04 -2.82 -23.10
N GLY A 16 18.25 -2.28 -24.30
CA GLY A 16 17.59 -2.74 -25.52
C GLY A 16 17.90 -4.19 -25.90
N ARG A 17 19.00 -4.77 -25.38
CA ARG A 17 19.39 -6.17 -25.62
C ARG A 17 18.76 -7.17 -24.65
N ILE A 18 18.17 -6.70 -23.56
CA ILE A 18 17.50 -7.56 -22.58
C ILE A 18 16.07 -7.79 -23.05
N ARG A 19 15.74 -9.02 -23.47
CA ARG A 19 14.41 -9.37 -24.01
C ARG A 19 13.32 -9.43 -22.94
N ASP A 20 13.66 -9.87 -21.74
CA ASP A 20 12.72 -9.89 -20.61
C ASP A 20 12.47 -8.45 -20.10
N PRO A 21 11.21 -7.96 -20.16
CA PRO A 21 10.87 -6.62 -19.70
C PRO A 21 11.17 -6.40 -18.20
N VAL A 22 11.06 -7.45 -17.38
CA VAL A 22 11.32 -7.37 -15.93
C VAL A 22 12.81 -7.26 -15.65
N ALA A 23 13.63 -8.10 -16.27
CA ALA A 23 15.09 -7.98 -16.20
C ALA A 23 15.59 -6.63 -16.77
N ARG A 24 14.98 -6.12 -17.84
CA ARG A 24 15.30 -4.81 -18.41
C ARG A 24 15.01 -3.68 -17.43
N LEU A 25 13.87 -3.73 -16.74
CA LEU A 25 13.50 -2.74 -15.72
C LEU A 25 14.43 -2.81 -14.50
N ARG A 26 14.78 -4.02 -14.02
CA ARG A 26 15.77 -4.18 -12.94
C ARG A 26 17.13 -3.59 -13.32
N TYR A 27 17.60 -3.87 -14.54
CA TYR A 27 18.85 -3.32 -15.07
C TYR A 27 18.83 -1.78 -15.08
N LEU A 28 17.74 -1.17 -15.56
CA LEU A 28 17.61 0.29 -15.60
C LEU A 28 17.52 0.94 -14.21
N ARG A 29 16.91 0.27 -13.23
CA ARG A 29 16.85 0.74 -11.84
C ARG A 29 18.24 0.73 -11.18
N ILE A 30 18.99 -0.35 -11.35
CA ILE A 30 20.35 -0.49 -10.81
C ILE A 30 21.31 0.48 -11.52
N ALA A 31 21.23 0.56 -12.86
CA ALA A 31 22.09 1.44 -13.65
C ALA A 31 21.72 2.92 -13.49
N GLY A 32 20.46 3.24 -13.17
CA GLY A 32 19.93 4.60 -13.07
C GLY A 32 20.30 5.34 -11.78
N GLY A 33 20.89 4.67 -10.79
CA GLY A 33 21.27 5.31 -9.52
C GLY A 33 20.09 5.91 -8.74
N LEU A 34 18.88 5.38 -8.94
CA LEU A 34 17.76 5.69 -8.05
C LEU A 34 18.10 5.10 -6.67
N PRO A 35 18.16 5.90 -5.61
CA PRO A 35 18.48 5.40 -4.29
C PRO A 35 17.38 4.41 -3.88
N LEU A 36 17.75 3.14 -3.73
CA LEU A 36 16.98 2.24 -2.92
C LEU A 36 17.10 2.78 -1.50
N PHE A 37 16.00 3.25 -0.91
CA PHE A 37 15.90 3.45 0.54
C PHE A 37 16.04 2.08 1.21
N PHE A 38 17.28 1.64 1.39
CA PHE A 38 17.68 0.66 2.38
C PHE A 38 18.68 1.35 3.30
N GLU A 39 18.39 1.24 4.58
CA GLU A 39 19.16 1.78 5.70
C GLU A 39 20.66 1.50 5.57
N ASP A 40 21.47 2.41 6.10
CA ASP A 40 22.92 2.21 6.26
C ASP A 40 23.19 0.84 6.91
N PRO A 41 24.03 -0.02 6.31
CA PRO A 41 24.33 -1.31 6.91
C PRO A 41 25.12 -1.11 8.22
N PRO A 42 24.75 -1.80 9.32
CA PRO A 42 25.54 -1.79 10.53
C PRO A 42 26.93 -2.39 10.25
N ARG A 43 27.95 -1.84 10.92
CA ARG A 43 29.37 -2.17 10.80
C ARG A 43 29.60 -3.69 10.59
N ALA A 44 30.08 -4.05 9.41
CA ALA A 44 30.25 -5.43 8.98
C ALA A 44 31.18 -6.23 9.89
N ALA A 45 30.64 -7.27 10.51
CA ALA A 45 31.45 -8.37 11.03
C ALA A 45 32.19 -9.03 9.86
N ARG A 46 33.50 -9.26 10.03
CA ARG A 46 34.35 -9.90 9.02
C ARG A 46 33.95 -11.37 8.86
N HIS A 47 32.96 -11.64 8.03
CA HIS A 47 32.61 -12.99 7.60
C HIS A 47 33.63 -13.47 6.57
N SER A 48 34.15 -14.68 6.76
CA SER A 48 35.13 -15.26 5.85
C SER A 48 34.49 -15.53 4.48
N ALA A 49 35.25 -15.38 3.40
CA ALA A 49 34.78 -15.60 2.03
C ALA A 49 34.09 -16.98 1.81
N ARG A 50 34.42 -17.97 2.67
CA ARG A 50 33.79 -19.30 2.69
C ARG A 50 32.31 -19.25 3.12
N GLN A 51 31.94 -18.36 4.06
CA GLN A 51 30.56 -18.21 4.53
C GLN A 51 29.68 -17.54 3.47
N ILE A 52 30.23 -16.56 2.74
CA ILE A 52 29.54 -15.90 1.62
C ILE A 52 29.32 -16.89 0.47
N ALA A 53 30.34 -17.70 0.14
CA ALA A 53 30.23 -18.74 -0.88
C ALA A 53 29.19 -19.81 -0.51
N ALA A 54 29.14 -20.25 0.75
CA ALA A 54 28.15 -21.22 1.22
C ALA A 54 26.72 -20.66 1.14
N ALA A 55 26.52 -19.39 1.51
CA ALA A 55 25.21 -18.73 1.40
C ALA A 55 24.77 -18.59 -0.07
N MET A 56 25.68 -18.26 -0.99
CA MET A 56 25.40 -18.18 -2.42
C MET A 56 25.02 -19.54 -3.03
N VAL A 57 25.71 -20.62 -2.66
CA VAL A 57 25.37 -21.96 -3.11
C VAL A 57 23.99 -22.38 -2.60
N LEU A 58 23.66 -22.09 -1.34
CA LEU A 58 22.34 -22.35 -0.79
C LEU A 58 21.23 -21.58 -1.53
N LEU A 59 21.49 -20.32 -1.89
CA LEU A 59 20.56 -19.47 -2.65
C LEU A 59 20.33 -20.00 -4.08
N LEU A 60 21.38 -20.54 -4.72
CA LEU A 60 21.29 -21.16 -6.05
C LEU A 60 20.54 -22.49 -6.04
N VAL A 61 20.68 -23.28 -4.97
CA VAL A 61 19.94 -24.56 -4.81
C VAL A 61 18.44 -24.31 -4.58
N PHE A 62 18.05 -23.21 -3.91
CA PHE A 62 16.65 -22.85 -3.73
C PHE A 62 16.05 -22.06 -4.91
N ALA A 63 16.85 -21.33 -5.70
CA ALA A 63 16.37 -20.63 -6.89
C ALA A 63 15.86 -21.59 -7.98
N GLY A 64 16.39 -22.82 -8.05
CA GLY A 64 15.96 -23.85 -9.00
C GLY A 64 14.61 -24.51 -8.72
N LYS A 65 13.90 -24.12 -7.64
CA LYS A 65 12.57 -24.65 -7.28
C LYS A 65 11.44 -23.61 -7.28
N ILE A 66 11.67 -22.41 -7.82
CA ILE A 66 10.58 -21.51 -8.16
C ILE A 66 9.97 -22.03 -9.45
N GLY A 67 8.97 -22.90 -9.33
CA GLY A 67 8.19 -23.35 -10.47
C GLY A 67 7.60 -22.15 -11.22
N ASP A 68 7.60 -22.24 -12.54
CA ASP A 68 6.89 -21.31 -13.43
C ASP A 68 5.38 -21.40 -13.13
N ALA A 69 4.94 -20.66 -12.12
CA ALA A 69 3.52 -20.36 -11.94
C ALA A 69 3.13 -19.36 -13.04
N ARG A 70 2.91 -19.88 -14.26
CA ARG A 70 2.17 -19.18 -15.30
C ARG A 70 0.74 -19.06 -14.80
N TRP A 71 0.44 -17.96 -14.11
CA TRP A 71 -0.93 -17.57 -13.80
C TRP A 71 -1.58 -17.07 -15.09
N GLU A 72 -2.08 -18.00 -15.91
CA GLU A 72 -3.13 -17.68 -16.86
C GLU A 72 -4.42 -17.52 -16.04
N ALA A 73 -4.71 -16.28 -15.66
CA ALA A 73 -6.05 -15.96 -15.17
C ALA A 73 -7.04 -16.36 -16.28
N PRO A 74 -8.05 -17.20 -16.00
CA PRO A 74 -9.15 -17.38 -16.93
C PRO A 74 -9.67 -16.00 -17.29
N ALA A 75 -9.77 -15.69 -18.59
CA ALA A 75 -10.43 -14.48 -19.03
C ALA A 75 -11.89 -14.57 -18.62
N GLU A 76 -12.21 -14.02 -17.45
CA GLU A 76 -13.58 -13.90 -17.00
C GLU A 76 -14.30 -13.00 -18.02
N PRO A 77 -15.45 -13.43 -18.59
CA PRO A 77 -16.20 -12.57 -19.47
C PRO A 77 -16.48 -11.25 -18.75
N PRO A 78 -16.49 -10.10 -19.46
CA PRO A 78 -16.72 -8.82 -18.81
C PRO A 78 -18.03 -8.90 -18.03
N ARG A 79 -17.92 -8.92 -16.70
CA ARG A 79 -19.10 -8.79 -15.85
C ARG A 79 -19.74 -7.46 -16.25
N PRO A 80 -21.05 -7.43 -16.54
CA PRO A 80 -21.72 -6.16 -16.81
C PRO A 80 -21.40 -5.24 -15.64
N THR A 81 -20.71 -4.13 -15.92
CA THR A 81 -20.53 -3.06 -14.95
C THR A 81 -21.94 -2.68 -14.53
N PRO A 82 -22.33 -2.86 -13.26
CA PRO A 82 -23.60 -2.31 -12.81
C PRO A 82 -23.54 -0.81 -13.15
N PRO A 83 -24.62 -0.23 -13.69
CA PRO A 83 -24.66 1.20 -13.91
C PRO A 83 -24.21 1.85 -12.62
N VAL A 84 -23.15 2.66 -12.68
CA VAL A 84 -22.81 3.58 -11.60
C VAL A 84 -24.01 4.49 -11.53
N ALA A 85 -24.95 4.16 -10.65
CA ALA A 85 -26.02 5.06 -10.32
C ALA A 85 -25.33 6.37 -9.93
N PRO A 86 -25.73 7.52 -10.48
CA PRO A 86 -25.23 8.77 -9.97
C PRO A 86 -25.46 8.71 -8.45
N VAL A 87 -24.41 8.94 -7.67
CA VAL A 87 -24.54 9.22 -6.24
C VAL A 87 -25.16 10.61 -6.12
N GLY A 88 -26.39 10.73 -6.64
CA GLY A 88 -27.31 11.85 -6.54
C GLY A 88 -28.42 11.53 -5.55
N GLY A 89 -28.20 10.57 -4.66
CA GLY A 89 -28.94 10.54 -3.40
C GLY A 89 -28.42 11.68 -2.55
N SER A 90 -29.31 12.49 -2.00
CA SER A 90 -29.02 13.34 -0.84
C SER A 90 -28.68 12.41 0.34
N GLY A 91 -27.52 11.75 0.28
CA GLY A 91 -26.96 11.07 1.43
C GLY A 91 -26.92 12.10 2.53
N SER A 92 -27.56 11.80 3.66
CA SER A 92 -27.58 12.66 4.82
C SER A 92 -26.14 13.11 5.06
N ARG A 93 -25.90 14.41 4.90
CA ARG A 93 -24.56 14.99 5.04
C ARG A 93 -24.07 14.57 6.42
N VAL A 94 -22.98 13.82 6.49
CA VAL A 94 -22.34 13.49 7.77
C VAL A 94 -21.47 14.69 8.14
N TRP A 95 -21.62 15.21 9.36
CA TRP A 95 -20.79 16.31 9.86
C TRP A 95 -20.14 15.93 11.18
N PHE A 96 -19.00 16.56 11.45
CA PHE A 96 -18.32 16.50 12.73
C PHE A 96 -19.20 17.17 13.79
N VAL A 97 -19.49 16.45 14.87
CA VAL A 97 -20.31 16.94 15.98
C VAL A 97 -19.43 17.56 17.05
N GLU A 98 -18.48 16.78 17.56
CA GLU A 98 -17.58 17.22 18.62
C GLU A 98 -16.32 16.37 18.70
N ARG A 99 -15.32 16.90 19.42
CA ARG A 99 -14.11 16.19 19.84
C ARG A 99 -13.97 16.27 21.35
N ARG A 100 -13.83 15.11 21.99
CA ARG A 100 -13.60 14.99 23.44
C ARG A 100 -12.38 14.13 23.69
N GLY A 101 -11.29 14.76 24.14
CA GLY A 101 -10.00 14.09 24.33
C GLY A 101 -9.52 13.43 23.03
N ASN A 102 -9.40 12.11 23.05
CA ASN A 102 -8.95 11.30 21.92
C ASN A 102 -10.10 10.72 21.09
N TRP A 103 -11.31 11.27 21.18
CA TRP A 103 -12.47 10.79 20.43
C TRP A 103 -13.09 11.91 19.61
N GLU A 104 -13.43 11.60 18.37
CA GLU A 104 -14.26 12.42 17.49
C GLU A 104 -15.60 11.74 17.28
N THR A 105 -16.68 12.53 17.33
CA THR A 105 -18.05 12.06 17.12
C THR A 105 -18.64 12.71 15.88
N TYR A 106 -19.37 11.93 15.07
CA TYR A 106 -20.02 12.39 13.85
C TYR A 106 -21.54 12.22 13.91
N SER A 107 -22.27 12.94 13.07
CA SER A 107 -23.73 13.03 13.12
C SER A 107 -24.48 11.71 12.87
N ASN A 108 -23.79 10.72 12.30
CA ASN A 108 -24.30 9.36 12.11
C ASN A 108 -24.01 8.42 13.29
N GLY A 109 -23.51 8.93 14.42
CA GLY A 109 -23.16 8.13 15.60
C GLY A 109 -21.79 7.45 15.52
N LEU A 110 -20.99 7.72 14.48
CA LEU A 110 -19.63 7.20 14.38
C LEU A 110 -18.74 7.85 15.44
N TYR A 111 -18.02 7.01 16.19
CA TYR A 111 -16.94 7.41 17.08
C TYR A 111 -15.60 6.99 16.50
N VAL A 112 -14.68 7.94 16.38
CA VAL A 112 -13.32 7.71 15.89
C VAL A 112 -12.33 7.97 17.01
N ASP A 113 -11.56 6.94 17.38
CA ASP A 113 -10.41 7.06 18.28
C ASP A 113 -9.22 7.65 17.51
N VAL A 114 -8.68 8.76 17.98
CA VAL A 114 -7.53 9.44 17.39
C VAL A 114 -6.26 9.30 18.25
N SER A 115 -6.25 8.43 19.26
CA SER A 115 -5.08 8.20 20.13
C SER A 115 -3.86 7.60 19.42
N TYR A 116 -4.09 6.91 18.29
CA TYR A 116 -3.04 6.32 17.45
C TYR A 116 -2.73 7.15 16.19
N GLN A 117 -3.32 8.35 16.07
CA GLN A 117 -3.14 9.20 14.92
C GLN A 117 -1.68 9.64 14.76
N THR A 118 -1.19 9.63 13.53
CA THR A 118 0.12 10.15 13.12
C THR A 118 0.01 10.97 11.83
N ALA A 119 0.98 11.85 11.62
CA ALA A 119 1.11 12.62 10.38
C ALA A 119 1.99 11.86 9.37
N GLY A 120 1.73 12.08 8.10
CA GLY A 120 2.51 11.55 6.99
C GLY A 120 2.96 12.67 6.05
N GLU A 121 3.28 12.32 4.81
CA GLU A 121 3.53 13.30 3.75
C GLU A 121 2.20 13.87 3.25
N PRO A 122 2.08 15.19 2.98
CA PRO A 122 0.87 15.76 2.40
C PRO A 122 0.53 15.12 1.06
N ARG A 123 -0.77 14.97 0.76
CA ARG A 123 -1.21 14.42 -0.52
C ARG A 123 -0.79 15.30 -1.69
N LEU A 124 -0.04 14.69 -2.60
CA LEU A 124 0.23 15.20 -3.94
C LEU A 124 0.43 14.01 -4.87
N TYR A 125 -0.44 13.84 -5.85
CA TYR A 125 -0.36 12.73 -6.79
C TYR A 125 -0.80 13.14 -8.21
N PRO A 126 -0.22 12.54 -9.26
CA PRO A 126 -0.63 12.82 -10.63
C PRO A 126 -1.98 12.17 -10.94
N ILE A 127 -2.78 12.87 -11.73
CA ILE A 127 -4.01 12.36 -12.35
C ILE A 127 -3.71 12.22 -13.84
N PHE A 128 -3.88 11.02 -14.38
CA PHE A 128 -3.60 10.73 -15.78
C PHE A 128 -4.87 10.79 -16.61
N ASP A 129 -4.72 11.20 -17.87
CA ASP A 129 -5.73 10.93 -18.89
C ASP A 129 -5.75 9.42 -19.20
N PRO A 130 -6.93 8.78 -19.24
CA PRO A 130 -7.01 7.33 -19.41
C PRO A 130 -6.64 6.84 -20.81
N GLU A 131 -6.68 7.71 -21.84
CA GLU A 131 -6.36 7.34 -23.22
C GLU A 131 -4.90 7.67 -23.57
N SER A 132 -4.44 8.89 -23.28
CA SER A 132 -3.09 9.32 -23.63
C SER A 132 -2.02 8.88 -22.63
N LEU A 133 -2.42 8.52 -21.39
CA LEU A 133 -1.54 8.26 -20.25
C LEU A 133 -0.63 9.43 -19.87
N GLU A 134 -0.93 10.64 -20.34
CA GLU A 134 -0.26 11.86 -19.93
C GLU A 134 -0.84 12.38 -18.62
N ILE A 135 -0.02 13.11 -17.84
CA ILE A 135 -0.50 13.77 -16.63
C ILE A 135 -1.38 14.96 -17.05
N LYS A 136 -2.66 14.91 -16.71
CA LYS A 136 -3.61 15.99 -16.99
C LYS A 136 -3.74 16.98 -15.83
N ALA A 137 -3.50 16.54 -14.60
CA ALA A 137 -3.60 17.37 -13.39
C ALA A 137 -2.84 16.77 -12.21
N TRP A 138 -2.71 17.55 -11.13
CA TRP A 138 -2.24 17.10 -9.82
C TRP A 138 -3.38 17.17 -8.81
N GLY A 139 -3.53 16.13 -8.00
CA GLY A 139 -4.57 16.02 -6.98
C GLY A 139 -4.01 16.11 -5.56
N HIS A 140 -4.86 16.58 -4.65
CA HIS A 140 -4.55 16.76 -3.22
C HIS A 140 -5.65 16.22 -2.29
N GLN A 141 -6.81 15.86 -2.84
CA GLN A 141 -7.98 15.43 -2.07
C GLN A 141 -8.26 13.95 -2.34
N PRO A 142 -8.72 13.15 -1.37
CA PRO A 142 -9.07 11.77 -1.65
C PRO A 142 -10.12 11.65 -2.76
N VAL A 143 -9.93 10.67 -3.65
CA VAL A 143 -10.78 10.39 -4.81
C VAL A 143 -11.68 9.18 -4.54
N GLY A 144 -11.25 8.28 -3.66
CA GLY A 144 -12.02 7.09 -3.30
C GLY A 144 -11.49 6.40 -2.06
N ILE A 145 -12.07 5.23 -1.78
CA ILE A 145 -11.76 4.40 -0.62
C ILE A 145 -11.29 3.02 -1.10
N VAL A 146 -10.26 2.46 -0.47
CA VAL A 146 -9.85 1.07 -0.66
C VAL A 146 -9.99 0.34 0.67
N PHE A 147 -10.77 -0.73 0.68
CA PHE A 147 -10.94 -1.60 1.85
C PHE A 147 -9.92 -2.74 1.84
N HIS A 148 -9.39 -3.06 3.02
CA HIS A 148 -8.38 -4.10 3.24
C HIS A 148 -8.78 -4.99 4.42
N SER A 149 -8.29 -6.22 4.39
CA SER A 149 -8.11 -7.05 5.58
C SER A 149 -6.66 -6.87 6.06
N THR A 150 -6.43 -6.79 7.37
CA THR A 150 -5.05 -6.67 7.89
C THR A 150 -4.24 -7.95 7.74
N GLU A 151 -4.88 -9.11 7.55
CA GLU A 151 -4.24 -10.44 7.52
C GLU A 151 -3.32 -10.68 8.73
N SER A 152 -3.65 -10.04 9.86
CA SER A 152 -2.86 -10.09 11.09
C SER A 152 -3.14 -11.37 11.88
N GLN A 153 -2.30 -11.67 12.86
CA GLN A 153 -2.57 -12.76 13.79
C GLN A 153 -3.86 -12.50 14.58
N LEU A 154 -4.78 -13.46 14.57
CA LEU A 154 -6.04 -13.39 15.31
C LEU A 154 -6.07 -14.46 16.41
N ALA A 155 -6.65 -14.12 17.57
CA ALA A 155 -7.07 -15.08 18.58
C ALA A 155 -8.57 -15.44 18.37
N PRO A 156 -9.09 -16.55 18.91
CA PRO A 156 -10.52 -16.85 18.83
C PRO A 156 -11.36 -15.74 19.46
N PHE A 157 -12.49 -15.38 18.84
CA PHE A 157 -13.36 -14.30 19.31
C PHE A 157 -14.31 -14.77 20.42
N GLU A 158 -13.72 -15.15 21.55
CA GLU A 158 -14.44 -15.68 22.70
C GLU A 158 -14.09 -14.88 23.96
N PRO A 159 -15.01 -14.73 24.94
CA PRO A 159 -14.77 -13.92 26.13
C PRO A 159 -13.49 -14.30 26.90
N ARG A 160 -13.11 -15.59 26.94
CA ARG A 160 -11.89 -16.06 27.59
C ARG A 160 -10.59 -15.52 26.97
N HIS A 161 -10.63 -15.11 25.70
CA HIS A 161 -9.48 -14.56 24.97
C HIS A 161 -9.44 -13.02 25.00
N THR A 162 -10.35 -12.34 25.71
CA THR A 162 -10.47 -10.86 25.70
C THR A 162 -9.14 -10.14 25.91
N ARG A 163 -8.34 -10.54 26.91
CA ARG A 163 -7.03 -9.90 27.18
C ARG A 163 -6.06 -10.08 26.01
N GLN A 164 -6.08 -11.24 25.36
CA GLN A 164 -5.23 -11.52 24.20
C GLN A 164 -5.69 -10.72 22.99
N LEU A 165 -6.99 -10.66 22.72
CA LEU A 165 -7.58 -9.85 21.64
C LEU A 165 -7.21 -8.37 21.79
N LEU A 166 -7.39 -7.81 22.99
CA LEU A 166 -7.02 -6.41 23.26
C LEU A 166 -5.52 -6.17 23.06
N ARG A 167 -4.66 -7.09 23.52
CA ARG A 167 -3.21 -6.97 23.33
C ARG A 167 -2.79 -7.04 21.86
N LEU A 168 -3.37 -7.98 21.10
CA LEU A 168 -3.09 -8.12 19.66
C LEU A 168 -3.55 -6.86 18.90
N GLY A 169 -4.76 -6.36 19.18
CA GLY A 169 -5.26 -5.12 18.58
C GLY A 169 -4.37 -3.91 18.88
N THR A 170 -3.92 -3.75 20.13
CA THR A 170 -2.97 -2.68 20.50
C THR A 170 -1.63 -2.80 19.77
N ASN A 171 -1.08 -4.02 19.66
CA ASN A 171 0.17 -4.25 18.93
C ASN A 171 0.01 -3.94 17.44
N LEU A 172 -1.12 -4.30 16.85
CA LEU A 172 -1.46 -3.99 15.47
C LEU A 172 -1.54 -2.48 15.26
N LEU A 173 -2.28 -1.74 16.10
CA LEU A 173 -2.37 -0.28 16.01
C LEU A 173 -1.01 0.41 16.12
N GLU A 174 -0.15 -0.04 17.03
CA GLU A 174 1.23 0.44 17.15
C GLU A 174 2.04 0.19 15.88
N TYR A 175 1.91 -1.01 15.28
CA TYR A 175 2.57 -1.33 14.02
C TYR A 175 2.05 -0.43 12.87
N LEU A 176 0.74 -0.29 12.73
CA LEU A 176 0.13 0.53 11.67
C LEU A 176 0.57 2.00 11.80
N ARG A 177 0.56 2.55 13.01
CA ARG A 177 1.02 3.91 13.30
C ARG A 177 2.48 4.11 12.93
N ARG A 178 3.37 3.22 13.38
CA ARG A 178 4.82 3.34 13.12
C ARG A 178 5.15 3.28 11.64
N ASN A 179 4.42 2.46 10.89
CA ASN A 179 4.66 2.26 9.46
C ASN A 179 3.78 3.14 8.56
N ARG A 180 2.91 3.97 9.16
CA ARG A 180 1.95 4.85 8.46
C ARG A 180 1.06 4.09 7.48
N VAL A 181 0.56 2.93 7.91
CA VAL A 181 -0.25 2.03 7.09
C VAL A 181 -1.73 2.25 7.41
N TYR A 182 -2.55 2.42 6.36
CA TYR A 182 -3.98 2.76 6.41
C TYR A 182 -4.28 4.12 7.07
N HIS A 183 -5.43 4.70 6.71
CA HIS A 183 -5.95 5.88 7.40
C HIS A 183 -6.81 5.45 8.59
N TYR A 184 -7.57 4.37 8.41
CA TYR A 184 -8.46 3.85 9.44
C TYR A 184 -8.29 2.35 9.64
N LEU A 185 -8.35 1.92 10.91
CA LEU A 185 -8.55 0.53 11.30
C LEU A 185 -9.93 0.38 11.95
N ILE A 186 -10.69 -0.62 11.55
CA ILE A 186 -11.89 -1.09 12.23
C ILE A 186 -11.53 -2.42 12.89
N ASP A 187 -11.49 -2.44 14.21
CA ASP A 187 -11.09 -3.63 14.94
C ASP A 187 -12.23 -4.64 15.11
N ARG A 188 -11.94 -5.80 15.70
CA ARG A 188 -12.93 -6.87 15.88
C ARG A 188 -14.06 -6.56 16.87
N PHE A 189 -13.94 -5.47 17.62
CA PHE A 189 -14.99 -4.98 18.51
C PHE A 189 -15.81 -3.85 17.87
N GLY A 190 -15.56 -3.52 16.59
CA GLY A 190 -16.22 -2.46 15.85
C GLY A 190 -15.71 -1.06 16.20
N ARG A 191 -14.60 -0.95 16.92
CA ARG A 191 -13.98 0.35 17.24
C ARG A 191 -13.23 0.85 16.02
N VAL A 192 -13.39 2.13 15.72
CA VAL A 192 -12.73 2.78 14.58
C VAL A 192 -11.60 3.65 15.10
N TYR A 193 -10.41 3.43 14.55
CA TYR A 193 -9.19 4.17 14.89
C TYR A 193 -8.70 4.93 13.68
N ARG A 194 -8.43 6.23 13.80
CA ARG A 194 -7.65 6.98 12.82
C ARG A 194 -6.16 6.77 13.10
N VAL A 195 -5.45 6.24 12.11
CA VAL A 195 -4.02 5.96 12.15
C VAL A 195 -3.25 7.04 11.40
N VAL A 196 -3.51 7.25 10.12
CA VAL A 196 -2.93 8.35 9.33
C VAL A 196 -4.02 9.40 9.07
N GLN A 197 -3.65 10.68 9.18
CA GLN A 197 -4.54 11.81 8.90
C GLN A 197 -5.06 11.79 7.46
N ASP A 198 -6.28 12.25 7.25
CA ASP A 198 -6.96 12.20 5.95
C ASP A 198 -6.27 13.07 4.89
N GLU A 199 -5.56 14.13 5.30
CA GLU A 199 -4.81 15.03 4.42
C GLU A 199 -3.41 14.48 4.03
N HIS A 200 -2.99 13.39 4.66
CA HIS A 200 -1.68 12.79 4.48
C HIS A 200 -1.76 11.44 3.76
N VAL A 201 -0.65 11.03 3.16
CA VAL A 201 -0.51 9.75 2.45
C VAL A 201 -0.31 8.61 3.45
N ALA A 202 -1.12 7.56 3.33
CA ALA A 202 -0.88 6.28 4.01
C ALA A 202 -0.35 5.21 3.04
N HIS A 203 0.46 4.29 3.54
CA HIS A 203 0.98 3.17 2.77
C HIS A 203 -0.01 2.00 2.83
N HIS A 204 -0.83 1.78 1.80
CA HIS A 204 -1.86 0.73 1.86
C HIS A 204 -2.17 0.01 0.54
N ALA A 205 -1.87 0.60 -0.61
CA ALA A 205 -2.29 0.09 -1.92
C ALA A 205 -1.16 -0.52 -2.76
N GLY A 206 0.11 -0.37 -2.36
CA GLY A 206 1.25 -0.89 -3.11
C GLY A 206 1.26 -0.44 -4.59
N TYR A 207 1.71 -1.32 -5.50
CA TYR A 207 1.59 -1.09 -6.94
C TYR A 207 0.15 -1.32 -7.38
N SER A 208 -0.58 -0.21 -7.53
CA SER A 208 -2.02 -0.22 -7.78
C SER A 208 -2.40 0.73 -8.90
N VAL A 209 -3.50 0.42 -9.58
CA VAL A 209 -4.09 1.22 -10.64
C VAL A 209 -5.61 1.19 -10.50
N TRP A 210 -6.25 2.33 -10.71
CA TRP A 210 -7.70 2.44 -10.79
C TRP A 210 -8.06 3.48 -11.84
N LYS A 211 -9.14 3.24 -12.59
CA LYS A 211 -9.64 4.18 -13.58
C LYS A 211 -11.16 4.30 -13.51
N ASP A 212 -11.64 5.49 -13.82
CA ASP A 212 -13.03 5.72 -14.23
C ASP A 212 -13.07 6.19 -15.69
N GLN A 213 -14.18 6.78 -16.11
CA GLN A 213 -14.35 7.31 -17.47
C GLN A 213 -13.52 8.57 -17.72
N ALA A 214 -13.16 9.32 -16.67
CA ALA A 214 -12.51 10.61 -16.78
C ALA A 214 -11.01 10.55 -16.50
N ALA A 215 -10.55 9.64 -15.64
CA ALA A 215 -9.20 9.67 -15.09
C ALA A 215 -8.64 8.28 -14.78
N LEU A 216 -7.31 8.22 -14.86
CA LEU A 216 -6.49 7.09 -14.43
C LEU A 216 -5.63 7.50 -13.23
N TYR A 217 -5.60 6.66 -12.21
CA TYR A 217 -4.84 6.85 -10.98
C TYR A 217 -3.88 5.69 -10.80
N ILE A 218 -2.61 6.00 -10.51
CA ILE A 218 -1.54 5.04 -10.28
C ILE A 218 -0.97 5.30 -8.88
N ASN A 219 -0.61 4.23 -8.16
CA ASN A 219 -0.14 4.29 -6.77
C ASN A 219 -1.19 4.96 -5.86
N LEU A 220 -2.23 4.19 -5.53
CA LEU A 220 -3.43 4.72 -4.88
C LEU A 220 -3.21 5.19 -3.43
N ASN A 221 -2.01 5.02 -2.85
CA ASN A 221 -1.65 5.52 -1.52
C ASN A 221 -1.96 7.02 -1.35
N GLY A 222 -1.66 7.82 -2.38
CA GLY A 222 -1.86 9.27 -2.34
C GLY A 222 -3.28 9.71 -2.65
N SER A 223 -3.95 8.99 -3.55
CA SER A 223 -5.28 9.37 -4.08
C SER A 223 -6.45 8.74 -3.35
N PHE A 224 -6.26 7.70 -2.53
CA PHE A 224 -7.36 6.99 -1.87
C PHE A 224 -7.19 6.95 -0.35
N ILE A 225 -8.32 6.80 0.35
CA ILE A 225 -8.35 6.44 1.76
C ILE A 225 -8.31 4.91 1.90
N GLY A 226 -7.20 4.39 2.41
CA GLY A 226 -7.15 3.01 2.92
C GLY A 226 -7.89 2.83 4.25
N ILE A 227 -8.88 1.94 4.27
CA ILE A 227 -9.57 1.46 5.48
C ILE A 227 -9.28 -0.02 5.63
N ALA A 228 -8.79 -0.45 6.79
CA ALA A 228 -8.55 -1.86 7.07
C ALA A 228 -9.51 -2.39 8.14
N PHE A 229 -9.94 -3.63 7.97
CA PHE A 229 -10.62 -4.42 8.99
C PHE A 229 -9.61 -5.36 9.64
N GLU A 230 -9.62 -5.45 10.98
CA GLU A 230 -8.85 -6.46 11.70
C GLU A 230 -9.45 -7.85 11.41
N ALA A 231 -8.91 -8.50 10.38
CA ALA A 231 -9.44 -9.73 9.83
C ALA A 231 -8.33 -10.56 9.19
N ARG A 232 -8.67 -11.80 8.85
CA ARG A 232 -7.83 -12.73 8.08
C ARG A 232 -8.72 -13.50 7.12
N THR A 233 -8.26 -13.66 5.89
CA THR A 233 -9.02 -14.36 4.85
C THR A 233 -9.21 -15.83 5.24
N GLY A 234 -10.45 -16.31 5.19
CA GLY A 234 -10.79 -17.72 5.44
C GLY A 234 -11.02 -18.10 6.91
N ASP A 235 -11.00 -17.15 7.84
CA ASP A 235 -11.51 -17.36 9.19
C ASP A 235 -13.02 -17.06 9.23
N GLU A 236 -13.85 -18.10 9.03
CA GLU A 236 -15.26 -18.16 9.46
C GLU A 236 -15.39 -19.01 10.74
#